data_AF-A0A0P9UEC5-F1
#
_entry.id   AF-A0A0P9UEC5-F1
#
_cell.length_a   1.000
_cell.length_b   1.000
_cell.length_c   1.000
_cell.angle_alpha   90.00
_cell.angle_beta   90.00
_cell.angle_gamma   90.00
#
_symmetry.space_group_name_H-M   'P 1'
#
loop_
_entity.id
_entity.type
_entity.pdbx_description
1 polymer ?
#
loop_
_entity_poly.entity_id
_entity_poly.type
_entity_poly.pdbx_seq_one_letter_code
_entity_poly.pdbx_strand_id
1 'polypeptide(L)'
;MLLASLQTLLHRYSGQADIRVGVPVANRTRSETQGLIGFFVNTQVLRAEFDLHTTFSELLQQVKQAALQAQAHQELPFEQLVEALQPQRSLSHSPLFQVMFNHQSQASAEVRALPGLQVEALMSESYPAQFDLTLNTAEHDGGLSAGLTYATALFERSTIERMAGHWRNLLNGMCRDANQRIADLPLLSVDERQDTLRDWNPNLAVYPSEYCAHQRIEAQAERTPLAIALTFAGEQLSYQQLNSRANQLAHKLREQGVGPDVRVGLAAERSLDMIVGMLAILKAGGAYVPLDPDYPQDRLSFLM
;
A
#
# COMPACT_ATOMS: atom_id res chain seq x y z
N MET A 1 14.67 -11.26 16.47
CA MET A 1 13.31 -11.54 15.97
C MET A 1 12.42 -10.31 16.06
N LEU A 2 12.17 -9.76 17.26
CA LEU A 2 11.23 -8.63 17.44
C LEU A 2 11.59 -7.36 16.64
N LEU A 3 12.87 -7.01 16.57
CA LEU A 3 13.32 -5.89 15.72
C LEU A 3 13.02 -6.15 14.23
N ALA A 4 13.34 -7.34 13.74
CA ALA A 4 13.08 -7.72 12.35
C ALA A 4 11.57 -7.71 12.02
N SER A 5 10.71 -8.13 12.96
CA SER A 5 9.26 -8.07 12.74
C SER A 5 8.73 -6.64 12.76
N LEU A 6 9.27 -5.75 13.58
CA LEU A 6 8.96 -4.32 13.52
C LEU A 6 9.41 -3.70 12.20
N GLN A 7 10.66 -3.94 11.77
CA GLN A 7 11.16 -3.44 10.48
C GLN A 7 10.31 -3.96 9.32
N THR A 8 9.85 -5.22 9.39
CA THR A 8 8.90 -5.78 8.42
C THR A 8 7.57 -5.03 8.41
N LEU A 9 7.01 -4.72 9.58
CA LEU A 9 5.77 -3.93 9.67
C LEU A 9 5.95 -2.56 9.00
N LEU A 10 7.04 -1.86 9.32
CA LEU A 10 7.33 -0.54 8.74
C LEU A 10 7.54 -0.61 7.23
N HIS A 11 8.25 -1.62 6.73
CA HIS A 11 8.40 -1.89 5.29
C HIS A 11 7.04 -2.08 4.61
N ARG A 12 6.16 -2.90 5.19
CA ARG A 12 4.83 -3.21 4.62
C ARG A 12 3.89 -2.00 4.61
N TYR A 13 4.04 -1.07 5.55
CA TYR A 13 3.26 0.18 5.60
C TYR A 13 3.81 1.30 4.72
N SER A 14 5.14 1.44 4.64
CA SER A 14 5.79 2.54 3.93
C SER A 14 6.12 2.21 2.46
N GLY A 15 6.21 0.92 2.12
CA GLY A 15 6.74 0.46 0.83
C GLY A 15 8.24 0.71 0.63
N GLN A 16 8.96 1.18 1.65
CA GLN A 16 10.38 1.51 1.55
C GLN A 16 11.25 0.27 1.65
N ALA A 17 12.26 0.18 0.79
CA ALA A 17 13.22 -0.92 0.76
C ALA A 17 14.34 -0.79 1.81
N ASP A 18 14.55 0.37 2.43
CA ASP A 18 15.58 0.63 3.43
C ASP A 18 14.92 1.18 4.70
N ILE A 19 14.87 0.37 5.75
CA ILE A 19 14.23 0.72 7.02
C ILE A 19 15.28 0.87 8.11
N ARG A 20 15.23 2.00 8.83
CA ARG A 20 16.14 2.32 9.93
C ARG A 20 15.36 2.51 11.21
N VAL A 21 15.79 1.81 12.26
CA VAL A 21 15.16 1.84 13.58
C VAL A 21 16.23 2.17 14.62
N GLY A 22 15.92 3.12 15.50
CA GLY A 22 16.75 3.41 16.66
C GLY A 22 16.61 2.31 17.70
N VAL A 23 17.71 1.89 18.30
CA VAL A 23 17.75 0.89 19.38
C VAL A 23 18.67 1.39 20.48
N PRO A 24 18.17 1.66 21.70
CA PRO A 24 19.03 2.10 22.78
C PRO A 24 19.84 0.93 23.33
N VAL A 25 21.09 1.22 23.69
CA VAL A 25 22.00 0.30 24.36
C VAL A 25 22.46 0.93 25.67
N ALA A 26 22.46 0.16 26.75
CA ALA A 26 22.75 0.67 28.10
C ALA A 26 24.18 1.22 28.25
N ASN A 27 25.11 0.84 27.37
CA ASN A 27 26.53 1.21 27.36
C ASN A 27 27.26 1.04 28.71
N ARG A 28 26.83 0.08 29.53
CA ARG A 28 27.47 -0.30 30.82
C ARG A 28 28.35 -1.53 30.68
N THR A 29 29.26 -1.49 29.72
CA THR A 29 30.12 -2.63 29.35
C THR A 29 31.29 -2.83 30.32
N ARG A 30 31.62 -1.79 31.10
CA ARG A 30 32.68 -1.80 32.12
C ARG A 30 32.08 -2.06 33.50
N SER A 31 32.67 -2.97 34.27
CA SER A 31 32.20 -3.35 35.60
C SER A 31 32.16 -2.16 36.56
N GLU A 32 33.08 -1.20 36.39
CA GLU A 32 33.17 0.04 37.16
C GLU A 32 31.96 0.97 36.96
N THR A 33 31.26 0.85 35.82
CA THR A 33 30.10 1.70 35.48
C THR A 33 28.75 1.08 35.84
N GLN A 34 28.72 -0.21 36.21
CA GLN A 34 27.47 -0.92 36.49
C GLN A 34 26.74 -0.36 37.72
N GLY A 35 27.48 0.03 38.76
CA GLY A 35 26.95 0.58 40.00
C GLY A 35 26.79 2.10 40.03
N LEU A 36 27.15 2.81 38.95
CA LEU A 36 27.07 4.26 38.91
C LEU A 36 25.65 4.75 38.56
N ILE A 37 25.24 5.82 39.23
CA ILE A 37 24.02 6.56 38.89
C ILE A 37 24.41 7.63 37.85
N GLY A 38 23.91 7.50 36.63
CA GLY A 38 24.20 8.41 35.52
C GLY A 38 23.54 7.99 34.20
N PHE A 39 23.51 8.89 33.21
CA PHE A 39 22.97 8.62 31.88
C PHE A 39 24.07 8.05 30.97
N PHE A 40 23.98 6.75 30.70
CA PHE A 40 24.96 6.02 29.87
C PHE A 40 24.33 5.49 28.58
N VAL A 41 23.03 5.67 28.37
CA VAL A 41 22.35 5.11 27.21
C VAL A 41 22.88 5.76 25.93
N ASN A 42 23.34 4.92 25.00
CA ASN A 42 23.65 5.33 23.64
C ASN A 42 22.57 4.77 22.69
N THR A 43 22.42 5.32 21.49
CA THR A 43 21.46 4.83 20.50
C THR A 43 22.16 4.36 19.24
N GLN A 44 21.87 3.12 18.85
CA GLN A 44 22.33 2.54 17.60
C GLN A 44 21.23 2.63 16.54
N VAL A 45 21.60 2.92 15.30
CA VAL A 45 20.67 2.92 14.16
C VAL A 45 20.82 1.60 13.42
N LEU A 46 19.83 0.72 13.57
CA LEU A 46 19.85 -0.59 12.93
C LEU A 46 19.04 -0.55 11.63
N ARG A 47 19.75 -0.82 10.54
CA ARG A 47 19.25 -0.82 9.17
C ARG A 47 18.86 -2.23 8.72
N ALA A 48 17.76 -2.34 8.01
CA ALA A 48 17.35 -3.53 7.29
C ALA A 48 17.00 -3.16 5.84
N GLU A 49 17.40 -4.01 4.90
CA GLU A 49 17.10 -3.84 3.47
C GLU A 49 16.15 -4.93 3.01
N PHE A 50 15.22 -4.55 2.14
CA PHE A 50 14.15 -5.42 1.64
C PHE A 50 14.14 -5.39 0.11
N ASP A 51 14.03 -6.57 -0.49
CA ASP A 51 13.67 -6.75 -1.89
C ASP A 51 12.39 -7.62 -2.02
N LEU A 52 11.96 -7.87 -3.26
CA LEU A 52 10.75 -8.65 -3.56
C LEU A 52 10.84 -10.13 -3.15
N HIS A 53 12.03 -10.64 -2.91
CA HIS A 53 12.29 -12.06 -2.64
C HIS A 53 12.73 -12.33 -1.21
N THR A 54 13.05 -11.29 -0.43
CA THR A 54 13.58 -11.38 0.92
C THR A 54 12.66 -12.23 1.79
N THR A 55 13.20 -13.32 2.32
CA THR A 55 12.56 -14.19 3.30
C THR A 55 12.76 -13.68 4.71
N PHE A 56 11.91 -14.12 5.64
CA PHE A 56 12.07 -13.74 7.03
C PHE A 56 13.38 -14.25 7.65
N SER A 57 13.83 -15.45 7.26
CA SER A 57 15.10 -16.04 7.70
C SER A 57 16.30 -15.19 7.28
N GLU A 58 16.33 -14.74 6.03
CA GLU A 58 17.37 -13.84 5.51
C GLU A 58 17.38 -12.50 6.23
N LEU A 59 16.20 -11.89 6.43
CA LEU A 59 16.08 -10.65 7.21
C LEU A 59 16.58 -10.85 8.64
N LEU A 60 16.22 -11.96 9.29
CA LEU A 60 16.66 -12.24 10.66
C LEU A 60 18.18 -12.37 10.74
N GLN A 61 18.80 -12.99 9.74
CA GLN A 61 20.26 -13.07 9.63
C GLN A 61 20.89 -11.68 9.40
N GLN A 62 20.33 -10.86 8.51
CA GLN A 62 20.80 -9.50 8.26
C GLN A 62 20.75 -8.66 9.54
N VAL A 63 19.61 -8.67 10.25
CA VAL A 63 19.41 -7.92 11.49
C VAL A 63 20.35 -8.41 12.59
N LYS A 64 20.56 -9.73 12.70
CA LYS A 64 21.53 -10.30 13.64
C LYS A 64 22.95 -9.82 13.34
N GLN A 65 23.37 -9.86 12.08
CA GLN A 65 24.70 -9.39 11.66
C GLN A 65 24.88 -7.89 11.93
N ALA A 66 23.88 -7.08 11.57
CA ALA A 66 23.88 -5.63 11.80
C ALA A 66 23.97 -5.30 13.30
N ALA A 67 23.20 -6.00 14.15
CA ALA A 67 23.25 -5.80 15.60
C ALA A 67 24.61 -6.17 16.20
N LEU A 68 25.22 -7.29 15.77
CA LEU A 68 26.55 -7.70 16.24
C LEU A 68 27.64 -6.72 15.81
N GLN A 69 27.59 -6.24 14.56
CA GLN A 69 28.53 -5.22 14.05
C GLN A 69 28.36 -3.89 14.79
N ALA A 70 27.12 -3.44 15.00
CA ALA A 70 26.84 -2.22 15.75
C ALA A 70 27.35 -2.31 17.19
N GLN A 71 27.22 -3.48 17.84
CA GLN A 71 27.75 -3.71 19.18
C GLN A 71 29.27 -3.58 19.26
N ALA A 72 30.02 -3.97 18.21
CA ALA A 72 31.46 -3.77 18.13
C ALA A 72 31.88 -2.28 18.11
N HIS A 73 30.95 -1.38 17.77
CA HIS A 73 31.15 0.08 17.70
C HIS A 73 30.25 0.86 18.67
N GLN A 74 29.73 0.22 19.72
CA GLN A 74 28.77 0.82 20.67
C GLN A 74 29.31 2.04 21.44
N GLU A 75 30.63 2.26 21.44
CA GLU A 75 31.27 3.41 22.08
C GLU A 75 31.11 4.71 21.27
N LEU A 76 30.76 4.63 19.98
CA LEU A 76 30.53 5.82 19.14
C LEU A 76 29.22 6.52 19.56
N PRO A 77 29.26 7.75 20.08
CA PRO A 77 28.05 8.48 20.46
C PRO A 77 27.16 8.79 19.26
N PHE A 78 25.84 8.68 19.43
CA PHE A 78 24.87 8.97 18.37
C PHE A 78 25.02 10.39 17.79
N GLU A 79 25.31 11.38 18.63
CA GLU A 79 25.49 12.77 18.21
C GLU A 79 26.69 12.94 17.26
N GLN A 80 27.78 12.22 17.53
CA GLN A 80 28.97 12.22 16.64
C GLN A 80 28.67 11.53 15.31
N LEU A 81 27.84 10.50 15.32
CA LEU A 81 27.39 9.85 14.08
C LEU A 81 26.54 10.82 13.22
N VAL A 82 25.63 11.56 13.83
CA VAL A 82 24.83 12.59 13.14
C VAL A 82 25.72 13.71 12.60
N GLU A 83 26.70 14.16 13.38
CA GLU A 83 27.65 15.19 12.96
C GLU A 83 28.50 14.73 11.77
N ALA A 84 28.97 13.49 11.78
CA ALA A 84 29.80 12.94 10.70
C ALA A 84 28.99 12.70 9.40
N LEU A 85 27.74 12.23 9.52
CA LEU A 85 26.89 11.93 8.35
C LEU A 85 26.21 13.16 7.77
N GLN A 86 26.13 14.27 8.53
CA GLN A 86 25.49 15.53 8.15
C GLN A 86 24.17 15.36 7.39
N PRO A 87 23.19 14.60 7.93
CA PRO A 87 21.89 14.45 7.27
C PRO A 87 21.19 15.80 7.19
N GLN A 88 20.29 15.95 6.21
CA GLN A 88 19.47 17.17 6.08
C GLN A 88 18.73 17.43 7.40
N ARG A 89 19.02 18.58 8.01
CA ARG A 89 18.42 18.94 9.31
C ARG A 89 16.96 19.30 9.12
N SER A 90 16.13 18.79 10.02
CA SER A 90 14.70 19.07 10.11
C SER A 90 14.35 19.40 11.56
N LEU A 91 13.46 20.37 11.75
CA LEU A 91 12.87 20.66 13.06
C LEU A 91 11.67 19.75 13.36
N SER A 92 11.20 18.99 12.36
CA SER A 92 9.97 18.20 12.45
C SER A 92 10.22 16.71 12.69
N HIS A 93 11.44 16.21 12.52
CA HIS A 93 11.76 14.80 12.72
C HIS A 93 13.19 14.58 13.17
N SER A 94 13.41 13.49 13.93
CA SER A 94 14.73 13.05 14.36
C SER A 94 15.61 12.66 13.16
N PRO A 95 16.92 13.01 13.17
CA PRO A 95 17.84 12.59 12.13
C PRO A 95 18.03 11.06 12.16
N LEU A 96 18.30 10.46 10.99
CA LEU A 96 18.64 9.04 10.78
C LEU A 96 17.53 8.00 11.03
N PHE A 97 16.63 8.21 11.99
CA PHE A 97 15.48 7.35 12.26
C PHE A 97 14.34 8.11 12.95
N GLN A 98 13.11 7.63 12.79
CA GLN A 98 11.90 8.20 13.40
C GLN A 98 11.14 7.17 14.26
N VAL A 99 11.52 5.89 14.18
CA VAL A 99 10.94 4.81 14.97
C VAL A 99 11.99 4.23 15.91
N MET A 100 11.63 4.10 17.19
CA MET A 100 12.48 3.53 18.24
C MET A 100 11.98 2.13 18.64
N PHE A 101 12.89 1.20 18.89
CA PHE A 101 12.61 -0.13 19.42
C PHE A 101 13.36 -0.38 20.72
N ASN A 102 12.60 -0.62 21.79
CA ASN A 102 13.11 -0.90 23.12
C ASN A 102 12.72 -2.32 23.53
N HIS A 103 13.67 -3.06 24.10
CA HIS A 103 13.44 -4.41 24.60
C HIS A 103 14.03 -4.59 26.00
N GLN A 104 13.22 -5.11 26.92
CA GLN A 104 13.61 -5.40 28.30
C GLN A 104 13.49 -6.91 28.55
N SER A 105 14.64 -7.60 28.64
CA SER A 105 14.68 -9.06 28.89
C SER A 105 14.46 -9.43 30.37
N GLN A 106 14.55 -8.46 31.27
CA GLN A 106 14.16 -8.63 32.68
C GLN A 106 13.32 -7.43 33.10
N ALA A 107 12.00 -7.53 32.94
CA ALA A 107 11.10 -6.69 33.71
C ALA A 107 11.17 -7.15 35.17
N SER A 108 12.23 -6.78 35.89
CA SER A 108 12.32 -7.05 37.32
C SER A 108 11.31 -6.15 38.04
N ALA A 109 10.06 -6.57 38.03
CA ALA A 109 9.01 -6.10 38.90
C ALA A 109 9.09 -6.77 40.28
N GLU A 110 10.28 -7.20 40.71
CA GLU A 110 10.55 -7.27 42.14
C GLU A 110 10.79 -5.85 42.63
N VAL A 111 9.68 -5.14 42.77
CA VAL A 111 9.58 -4.12 43.80
C VAL A 111 10.10 -4.79 45.08
N ARG A 112 11.31 -4.44 45.50
CA ARG A 112 11.90 -4.99 46.72
C ARG A 112 10.87 -4.85 47.82
N ALA A 113 10.35 -5.97 48.32
CA ALA A 113 9.43 -5.98 49.43
C ALA A 113 10.13 -5.30 50.61
N LEU A 114 9.73 -4.06 50.90
CA LEU A 114 10.23 -3.33 52.06
C LEU A 114 9.45 -3.87 53.27
N PRO A 115 10.13 -4.23 54.38
CA PRO A 115 9.43 -4.73 55.56
C PRO A 115 8.32 -3.77 56.01
N GLY A 116 7.08 -4.25 56.03
CA GLY A 116 5.90 -3.46 56.45
C GLY A 116 5.29 -2.54 55.39
N LEU A 117 5.75 -2.58 54.13
CA LEU A 117 5.28 -1.73 53.03
C LEU A 117 4.90 -2.57 51.80
N GLN A 118 3.68 -2.37 51.30
CA GLN A 118 3.29 -2.79 49.96
C GLN A 118 3.63 -1.65 49.00
N VAL A 119 4.40 -1.96 47.97
CA VAL A 119 4.80 -0.98 46.95
C VAL A 119 4.29 -1.51 45.61
N GLU A 120 3.57 -0.65 44.89
CA GLU A 120 3.01 -0.93 43.58
C GLU A 120 3.55 0.10 42.59
N ALA A 121 3.90 -0.36 41.39
CA ALA A 121 4.32 0.55 40.32
C ALA A 121 3.10 1.30 39.78
N LEU A 122 3.02 2.60 40.05
CA LEU A 122 2.08 3.48 39.36
C LEU A 122 2.53 3.64 37.91
N MET A 123 1.82 3.00 36.98
CA MET A 123 2.04 3.23 35.56
C MET A 123 1.54 4.63 35.21
N SER A 124 2.44 5.52 34.83
CA SER A 124 2.04 6.85 34.35
C SER A 124 1.19 6.71 33.08
N GLU A 125 0.05 7.39 33.03
CA GLU A 125 -0.90 7.30 31.90
C GLU A 125 -0.37 7.94 30.60
N SER A 126 0.67 8.77 30.67
CA SER A 126 1.18 9.48 29.51
C SER A 126 2.69 9.63 29.55
N TYR A 127 3.36 8.89 28.66
CA TYR A 127 4.75 9.16 28.29
C TYR A 127 4.73 10.11 27.09
N PRO A 128 5.40 11.27 27.16
CA PRO A 128 5.53 12.13 25.99
C PRO A 128 6.25 11.36 24.88
N ALA A 129 5.68 11.37 23.68
CA ALA A 129 6.29 10.74 22.51
C ALA A 129 7.55 11.54 22.11
N GLN A 130 8.73 10.92 22.29
CA GLN A 130 10.03 11.50 21.92
C GLN A 130 10.38 11.24 20.44
N PHE A 131 9.70 10.26 19.83
CA PHE A 131 9.82 9.85 18.44
C PHE A 131 8.42 9.65 17.86
N ASP A 132 8.29 9.60 16.55
CA ASP A 132 7.01 9.41 15.86
C ASP A 132 6.31 8.15 16.36
N LEU A 133 7.08 7.05 16.53
CA LEU A 133 6.61 5.79 17.08
C LEU A 133 7.71 5.12 17.91
N THR A 134 7.37 4.58 19.07
CA THR A 134 8.24 3.76 19.91
C THR A 134 7.55 2.45 20.24
N LEU A 135 8.17 1.32 19.91
CA LEU A 135 7.76 0.00 20.37
C LEU A 135 8.58 -0.41 21.58
N ASN A 136 7.94 -0.55 22.73
CA ASN A 136 8.52 -1.13 23.93
C ASN A 136 8.06 -2.59 24.06
N THR A 137 8.99 -3.50 24.28
CA THR A 137 8.69 -4.91 24.56
C THR A 137 9.35 -5.35 25.84
N ALA A 138 8.68 -6.20 26.62
CA ALA A 138 9.21 -6.73 27.87
C ALA A 138 8.87 -8.21 28.03
N GLU A 139 9.87 -8.99 28.42
CA GLU A 139 9.74 -10.40 28.78
C GLU A 139 9.33 -10.52 30.26
N HIS A 140 8.37 -11.40 30.53
CA HIS A 140 7.95 -11.76 31.88
C HIS A 140 7.66 -13.27 31.96
N ASP A 141 7.48 -13.78 33.17
CA ASP A 141 7.11 -15.18 33.37
C ASP A 141 5.80 -15.47 32.63
N GLY A 142 5.87 -16.33 31.62
CA GLY A 142 4.74 -16.75 30.81
C GLY A 142 4.48 -15.97 29.52
N GLY A 143 5.30 -14.97 29.12
CA GLY A 143 5.11 -14.34 27.83
C GLY A 143 5.91 -13.08 27.52
N LEU A 144 5.47 -12.40 26.46
CA LEU A 144 5.99 -11.13 25.97
C LEU A 144 4.87 -10.09 26.00
N SER A 145 5.14 -8.94 26.61
CA SER A 145 4.30 -7.75 26.53
C SER A 145 4.88 -6.75 25.53
N ALA A 146 4.00 -5.98 24.90
CA ALA A 146 4.38 -4.95 23.94
C ALA A 146 3.47 -3.72 24.08
N GLY A 147 4.06 -2.53 24.02
CA GLY A 147 3.36 -1.25 24.07
C GLY A 147 3.90 -0.28 23.02
N LEU A 148 2.99 0.40 22.33
CA LEU A 148 3.31 1.42 21.33
C LEU A 148 3.04 2.81 21.92
N THR A 149 4.07 3.65 21.97
CA THR A 149 3.97 5.08 22.26
C THR A 149 4.11 5.84 20.95
N TYR A 150 3.22 6.79 20.67
CA TYR A 150 3.16 7.44 19.36
C TYR A 150 2.85 8.94 19.49
N ALA A 151 3.32 9.72 18.53
CA ALA A 151 2.98 11.13 18.42
C ALA A 151 1.53 11.28 17.93
N THR A 152 0.65 11.79 18.80
CA THR A 152 -0.78 11.99 18.49
C THR A 152 -1.03 13.03 17.40
N ALA A 153 -0.04 13.90 17.13
CA ALA A 153 -0.07 14.81 15.98
C ALA A 153 0.09 14.07 14.63
N LEU A 154 0.60 12.83 14.62
CA LEU A 154 0.85 12.04 13.42
C LEU A 154 -0.08 10.83 13.31
N PHE A 155 -0.45 10.23 14.43
CA PHE A 155 -1.22 8.99 14.45
C PHE A 155 -2.50 9.11 15.28
N GLU A 156 -3.59 8.63 14.70
CA GLU A 156 -4.81 8.32 15.45
C GLU A 156 -4.65 7.00 16.21
N ARG A 157 -5.34 6.89 17.35
CA ARG A 157 -5.37 5.66 18.16
C ARG A 157 -5.77 4.43 17.35
N SER A 158 -6.83 4.54 16.55
CA SER A 158 -7.35 3.48 15.68
C SER A 158 -6.29 2.94 14.71
N THR A 159 -5.43 3.82 14.21
CA THR A 159 -4.33 3.45 13.30
C THR A 159 -3.28 2.62 14.02
N ILE A 160 -2.92 3.01 15.25
CA ILE A 160 -1.93 2.28 16.05
C ILE A 160 -2.47 0.93 16.54
N GLU A 161 -3.74 0.86 16.92
CA GLU A 161 -4.42 -0.40 17.27
C GLU A 161 -4.41 -1.37 16.09
N ARG A 162 -4.69 -0.87 14.88
CA ARG A 162 -4.59 -1.65 13.65
C ARG A 162 -3.16 -2.10 13.35
N MET A 163 -2.17 -1.20 13.47
CA MET A 163 -0.74 -1.56 13.32
C MET A 163 -0.31 -2.65 14.31
N ALA A 164 -0.78 -2.59 15.56
CA ALA A 164 -0.51 -3.61 16.57
C ALA A 164 -1.13 -4.97 16.20
N GLY A 165 -2.37 -4.97 15.68
CA GLY A 165 -3.02 -6.17 15.13
C GLY A 165 -2.23 -6.78 13.97
N HIS A 166 -1.79 -5.94 13.04
CA HIS A 166 -0.99 -6.35 11.89
C HIS A 166 0.37 -6.90 12.31
N TRP A 167 1.03 -6.29 13.29
CA TRP A 167 2.30 -6.79 13.84
C TRP A 167 2.14 -8.18 14.46
N ARG A 168 1.04 -8.43 15.19
CA ARG A 168 0.72 -9.76 15.72
C ARG A 168 0.48 -10.79 14.62
N ASN A 169 -0.21 -10.41 13.54
CA ASN A 169 -0.42 -11.29 12.39
C ASN A 169 0.91 -11.67 11.71
N LEU A 170 1.79 -10.69 11.51
CA LEU A 170 3.13 -10.91 10.98
C LEU A 170 3.94 -11.85 11.87
N LEU A 171 3.98 -11.61 13.19
CA LEU A 171 4.66 -12.49 14.15
C LEU A 171 4.14 -13.93 14.07
N ASN A 172 2.83 -14.12 14.01
CA ASN A 172 2.22 -15.44 13.87
C ASN A 172 2.63 -16.12 12.55
N GLY A 173 2.70 -15.39 11.44
CA GLY A 173 3.19 -15.90 10.16
C GLY A 173 4.66 -16.32 10.22
N MET A 174 5.51 -15.44 10.78
CA MET A 174 6.95 -15.68 10.94
C MET A 174 7.26 -16.90 11.82
N CYS A 175 6.46 -17.14 12.86
CA CYS A 175 6.61 -18.32 13.72
C CYS A 175 6.20 -19.64 13.04
N ARG A 176 5.32 -19.58 12.03
CA ARG A 176 4.86 -20.77 11.31
C ARG A 176 5.85 -21.24 10.26
N ASP A 177 6.40 -20.30 9.49
CA ASP A 177 7.42 -20.58 8.48
C ASP A 177 8.37 -19.39 8.31
N ALA A 178 9.61 -19.56 8.78
CA ALA A 178 10.64 -18.52 8.67
C ALA A 178 11.20 -18.38 7.25
N ASN A 179 11.00 -19.37 6.37
CA ASN A 179 11.47 -19.31 4.98
C ASN A 179 10.46 -18.63 4.04
N GLN A 180 9.29 -18.24 4.56
CA GLN A 180 8.31 -17.50 3.78
C GLN A 180 8.85 -16.11 3.42
N ARG A 181 8.53 -15.66 2.19
CA ARG A 181 8.83 -14.30 1.74
C ARG A 181 8.05 -13.27 2.56
N ILE A 182 8.69 -12.15 2.85
CA ILE A 182 8.09 -11.06 3.64
C ILE A 182 6.82 -10.51 2.97
N ALA A 183 6.81 -10.47 1.64
CA ALA A 183 5.65 -10.04 0.85
C ALA A 183 4.42 -10.97 1.04
N ASP A 184 4.66 -12.26 1.26
CA ASP A 184 3.59 -13.27 1.36
C ASP A 184 3.05 -13.42 2.80
N LEU A 185 3.74 -12.83 3.79
CA LEU A 185 3.29 -12.88 5.19
C LEU A 185 1.93 -12.16 5.36
N PRO A 186 1.00 -12.76 6.11
CA PRO A 186 -0.32 -12.16 6.33
C PRO A 186 -0.20 -10.91 7.20
N LEU A 187 -0.60 -9.77 6.65
CA LEU A 187 -0.66 -8.50 7.38
C LEU A 187 -2.07 -8.28 7.95
N LEU A 188 -3.07 -8.32 7.07
CA LEU A 188 -4.48 -8.17 7.44
C LEU A 188 -5.01 -9.43 8.11
N SER A 189 -5.92 -9.24 9.06
CA SER A 189 -6.73 -10.34 9.56
C SER A 189 -7.71 -10.85 8.47
N VAL A 190 -8.29 -12.03 8.69
CA VAL A 190 -9.32 -12.57 7.79
C VAL A 190 -10.53 -11.64 7.75
N ASP A 191 -10.93 -11.11 8.90
CA ASP A 191 -12.09 -10.21 9.03
C ASP A 191 -11.82 -8.88 8.32
N GLU A 192 -10.66 -8.24 8.57
CA GLU A 192 -10.28 -6.98 7.89
C GLU A 192 -10.25 -7.14 6.36
N ARG A 193 -9.76 -8.28 5.88
CA ARG A 193 -9.74 -8.58 4.44
C ARG A 193 -11.16 -8.72 3.88
N GLN A 194 -12.06 -9.39 4.60
CA GLN A 194 -13.44 -9.55 4.17
C GLN A 194 -14.20 -8.22 4.18
N ASP A 195 -14.05 -7.44 5.24
CA ASP A 195 -14.69 -6.13 5.37
C ASP A 195 -14.20 -5.18 4.26
N THR A 196 -12.89 -5.10 4.03
CA THR A 196 -12.34 -4.28 2.95
C THR A 196 -12.88 -4.69 1.57
N LEU A 197 -12.96 -6.00 1.30
CA LEU A 197 -13.46 -6.49 0.01
C LEU A 197 -14.95 -6.19 -0.19
N ARG A 198 -15.75 -6.23 0.88
CA ARG A 198 -17.19 -5.92 0.86
C ARG A 198 -17.44 -4.42 0.74
N ASP A 199 -16.78 -3.63 1.57
CA ASP A 199 -16.98 -2.17 1.64
C ASP A 199 -16.57 -1.46 0.35
N TRP A 200 -15.53 -1.97 -0.34
CA TRP A 200 -15.05 -1.37 -1.58
C TRP A 200 -15.78 -1.90 -2.83
N ASN A 201 -16.48 -3.04 -2.72
CA ASN A 201 -17.30 -3.59 -3.80
C ASN A 201 -18.78 -3.74 -3.37
N PRO A 202 -19.43 -2.67 -2.89
CA PRO A 202 -20.75 -2.79 -2.26
C PRO A 202 -21.83 -3.23 -3.25
N ASN A 203 -21.65 -2.96 -4.56
CA ASN A 203 -22.58 -3.34 -5.61
C ASN A 203 -21.81 -3.72 -6.87
N LEU A 204 -21.45 -5.00 -7.02
CA LEU A 204 -21.20 -5.58 -8.33
C LEU A 204 -22.53 -5.58 -9.10
N ALA A 205 -22.87 -4.45 -9.70
CA ALA A 205 -24.07 -4.31 -10.49
C ALA A 205 -24.02 -5.34 -11.62
N VAL A 206 -24.98 -6.28 -11.60
CA VAL A 206 -25.16 -7.24 -12.68
C VAL A 206 -25.67 -6.44 -13.89
N TYR A 207 -24.75 -6.12 -14.80
CA TYR A 207 -25.12 -5.52 -16.07
C TYR A 207 -25.80 -6.58 -16.93
N PRO A 208 -27.03 -6.34 -17.44
CA PRO A 208 -27.67 -7.26 -18.36
C PRO A 208 -26.84 -7.31 -19.65
N SER A 209 -26.07 -8.40 -19.81
CA SER A 209 -25.19 -8.65 -20.96
C SER A 209 -25.91 -9.28 -22.15
N GLU A 210 -27.23 -9.40 -22.08
CA GLU A 210 -28.05 -10.08 -23.09
C GLU A 210 -28.03 -9.37 -24.45
N TYR A 211 -27.74 -8.06 -24.46
CA TYR A 211 -27.74 -7.26 -25.68
C TYR A 211 -26.49 -6.42 -25.82
N CYS A 212 -25.92 -6.43 -27.03
CA CYS A 212 -24.90 -5.50 -27.45
C CYS A 212 -25.46 -4.07 -27.55
N ALA A 213 -24.59 -3.06 -27.46
CA ALA A 213 -25.00 -1.66 -27.55
C ALA A 213 -25.81 -1.34 -28.84
N HIS A 214 -25.40 -1.90 -29.98
CA HIS A 214 -26.09 -1.70 -31.26
C HIS A 214 -27.49 -2.33 -31.29
N GLN A 215 -27.69 -3.48 -30.62
CA GLN A 215 -29.01 -4.13 -30.51
C GLN A 215 -29.97 -3.33 -29.64
N ARG A 216 -29.46 -2.65 -28.60
CA ARG A 216 -30.29 -1.74 -27.79
C ARG A 216 -30.76 -0.53 -28.60
N ILE A 217 -29.93 -0.03 -29.51
CA ILE A 217 -30.29 1.05 -30.43
C ILE A 217 -31.32 0.57 -31.46
N GLU A 218 -31.19 -0.64 -31.98
CA GLU A 218 -32.20 -1.27 -32.86
C GLU A 218 -33.55 -1.38 -32.17
N ALA A 219 -33.57 -1.94 -30.95
CA ALA A 219 -34.79 -2.07 -30.16
C ALA A 219 -35.43 -0.70 -29.86
N GLN A 220 -34.63 0.34 -29.62
CA GLN A 220 -35.15 1.69 -29.45
C GLN A 220 -35.71 2.27 -30.75
N ALA A 221 -35.10 1.98 -31.90
CA ALA A 221 -35.57 2.43 -33.20
C ALA A 221 -36.89 1.77 -33.61
N GLU A 222 -37.14 0.54 -33.18
CA GLU A 222 -38.44 -0.12 -33.33
C GLU A 222 -39.50 0.48 -32.40
N ARG A 223 -39.13 0.80 -31.15
CA ARG A 223 -40.05 1.34 -30.14
C ARG A 223 -40.50 2.78 -30.43
N THR A 224 -39.58 3.65 -30.84
CA THR A 224 -39.85 5.09 -31.05
C THR A 224 -39.20 5.60 -32.34
N PRO A 225 -39.66 5.14 -33.52
CA PRO A 225 -38.96 5.37 -34.79
C PRO A 225 -38.82 6.84 -35.18
N LEU A 226 -39.83 7.66 -34.87
CA LEU A 226 -39.87 9.08 -35.23
C LEU A 226 -39.22 10.00 -34.20
N ALA A 227 -38.85 9.49 -33.03
CA ALA A 227 -38.16 10.29 -32.03
C ALA A 227 -36.74 10.66 -32.52
N ILE A 228 -36.29 11.86 -32.17
CA ILE A 228 -34.96 12.34 -32.54
C ILE A 228 -33.91 11.57 -31.73
N ALA A 229 -32.94 10.98 -32.44
CA ALA A 229 -31.83 10.22 -31.86
C ALA A 229 -30.54 11.06 -31.81
N LEU A 230 -30.27 11.84 -32.86
CA LEU A 230 -29.07 12.65 -32.99
C LEU A 230 -29.40 14.04 -33.54
N THR A 231 -28.65 15.04 -33.06
CA THR A 231 -28.70 16.42 -33.55
C THR A 231 -27.30 16.97 -33.67
N PHE A 232 -26.96 17.59 -34.80
CA PHE A 232 -25.66 18.22 -35.00
C PHE A 232 -25.78 19.38 -35.99
N ALA A 233 -25.24 20.56 -35.64
CA ALA A 233 -25.20 21.74 -36.51
C ALA A 233 -26.54 22.12 -37.19
N GLY A 234 -27.67 21.89 -36.52
CA GLY A 234 -29.02 22.17 -37.06
C GLY A 234 -29.65 21.02 -37.83
N GLU A 235 -28.90 19.97 -38.16
CA GLU A 235 -29.41 18.72 -38.72
C GLU A 235 -29.86 17.75 -37.62
N GLN A 236 -30.84 16.90 -37.94
CA GLN A 236 -31.39 15.92 -37.02
C GLN A 236 -31.61 14.57 -37.72
N LEU A 237 -31.40 13.48 -36.98
CA LEU A 237 -31.79 12.14 -37.40
C LEU A 237 -32.75 11.53 -36.38
N SER A 238 -33.86 10.98 -36.86
CA SER A 238 -34.70 10.10 -36.05
C SER A 238 -34.00 8.76 -35.79
N TYR A 239 -34.46 8.01 -34.79
CA TYR A 239 -33.96 6.66 -34.53
C TYR A 239 -34.08 5.74 -35.75
N GLN A 240 -35.20 5.83 -36.49
CA GLN A 240 -35.39 5.05 -37.71
C GLN A 240 -34.36 5.42 -38.80
N GLN A 241 -34.09 6.72 -38.98
CA GLN A 241 -33.12 7.20 -39.97
C GLN A 241 -31.69 6.78 -39.60
N LEU A 242 -31.30 6.95 -38.33
CA LEU A 242 -30.01 6.49 -37.81
C LEU A 242 -29.82 4.98 -38.03
N ASN A 243 -30.80 4.18 -37.62
CA ASN A 243 -30.72 2.73 -37.75
C ASN A 243 -30.63 2.30 -39.22
N SER A 244 -31.42 2.91 -40.10
CA SER A 244 -31.43 2.59 -41.54
C SER A 244 -30.08 2.92 -42.21
N ARG A 245 -29.53 4.11 -41.95
CA ARG A 245 -28.21 4.51 -42.49
C ARG A 245 -27.10 3.60 -41.96
N ALA A 246 -27.11 3.29 -40.67
CA ALA A 246 -26.12 2.40 -40.07
C ALA A 246 -26.24 0.96 -40.62
N ASN A 247 -27.45 0.46 -40.86
CA ASN A 247 -27.67 -0.87 -41.47
C ASN A 247 -27.11 -0.94 -42.90
N GLN A 248 -27.37 0.08 -43.72
CA GLN A 248 -26.86 0.16 -45.09
C GLN A 248 -25.33 0.11 -45.11
N LEU A 249 -24.68 0.92 -44.27
CA LEU A 249 -23.22 0.93 -44.15
C LEU A 249 -22.69 -0.39 -43.56
N ALA A 250 -23.37 -0.98 -42.58
CA ALA A 250 -22.97 -2.26 -41.99
C ALA A 250 -22.98 -3.39 -43.03
N HIS A 251 -23.98 -3.44 -43.91
CA HIS A 251 -24.00 -4.39 -45.02
C HIS A 251 -22.81 -4.20 -45.96
N LYS A 252 -22.47 -2.95 -46.29
CA LYS A 252 -21.30 -2.65 -47.13
C LYS A 252 -19.99 -3.07 -46.47
N LEU A 253 -19.84 -2.82 -45.16
CA LEU A 253 -18.67 -3.24 -44.39
C LEU A 253 -18.54 -4.77 -44.36
N ARG A 254 -19.66 -5.49 -44.21
CA ARG A 254 -19.68 -6.97 -44.28
C ARG A 254 -19.28 -7.50 -45.65
N GLU A 255 -19.71 -6.85 -46.73
CA GLU A 255 -19.23 -7.18 -48.10
C GLU A 255 -17.72 -6.97 -48.25
N GLN A 256 -17.14 -6.02 -47.51
CA GLN A 256 -15.69 -5.76 -47.49
C GLN A 256 -14.93 -6.66 -46.50
N GLY A 257 -15.59 -7.63 -45.89
CA GLY A 257 -14.97 -8.62 -44.99
C GLY A 257 -14.94 -8.22 -43.52
N VAL A 258 -15.65 -7.16 -43.10
CA VAL A 258 -15.77 -6.82 -41.68
C VAL A 258 -16.67 -7.83 -40.98
N GLY A 259 -16.15 -8.39 -39.88
CA GLY A 259 -16.82 -9.35 -39.00
C GLY A 259 -16.24 -9.29 -37.59
N PRO A 260 -16.50 -10.31 -36.75
CA PRO A 260 -15.91 -10.41 -35.40
C PRO A 260 -14.39 -10.23 -35.40
N ASP A 261 -13.89 -9.50 -34.40
CA ASP A 261 -12.47 -9.19 -34.17
C ASP A 261 -11.78 -8.38 -35.28
N VAL A 262 -12.51 -7.95 -36.32
CA VAL A 262 -11.98 -7.06 -37.37
C VAL A 262 -11.98 -5.61 -36.88
N ARG A 263 -10.81 -4.98 -36.94
CA ARG A 263 -10.62 -3.55 -36.63
C ARG A 263 -10.90 -2.70 -37.86
N VAL A 264 -11.73 -1.68 -37.72
CA VAL A 264 -12.06 -0.73 -38.80
C VAL A 264 -11.65 0.67 -38.36
N GLY A 265 -10.72 1.28 -39.10
CA GLY A 265 -10.34 2.68 -38.88
C GLY A 265 -11.51 3.62 -39.20
N LEU A 266 -11.87 4.48 -38.25
CA LEU A 266 -12.89 5.52 -38.41
C LEU A 266 -12.20 6.89 -38.40
N ALA A 267 -11.88 7.38 -39.59
CA ALA A 267 -11.32 8.72 -39.80
C ALA A 267 -12.43 9.68 -40.22
N ALA A 268 -13.10 10.28 -39.24
CA ALA A 268 -14.19 11.23 -39.47
C ALA A 268 -14.16 12.34 -38.42
N GLU A 269 -14.41 13.57 -38.85
CA GLU A 269 -14.67 14.68 -37.94
C GLU A 269 -16.02 14.50 -37.21
N ARG A 270 -16.22 15.26 -36.13
CA ARG A 270 -17.48 15.27 -35.38
C ARG A 270 -18.64 15.63 -36.32
N SER A 271 -19.51 14.67 -36.56
CA SER A 271 -20.64 14.77 -37.49
C SER A 271 -21.68 13.69 -37.18
N LEU A 272 -22.86 13.77 -37.83
CA LEU A 272 -23.85 12.69 -37.79
C LEU A 272 -23.28 11.40 -38.38
N ASP A 273 -22.48 11.50 -39.43
CA ASP A 273 -21.89 10.37 -40.14
C ASP A 273 -20.85 9.62 -39.30
N MET A 274 -20.16 10.31 -38.38
CA MET A 274 -19.27 9.67 -37.41
C MET A 274 -20.03 8.64 -36.54
N ILE A 275 -21.19 9.02 -36.01
CA ILE A 275 -22.01 8.12 -35.18
C ILE A 275 -22.62 7.00 -36.01
N VAL A 276 -23.05 7.30 -37.25
CA VAL A 276 -23.52 6.28 -38.21
C VAL A 276 -22.41 5.26 -38.48
N GLY A 277 -21.17 5.72 -38.69
CA GLY A 277 -19.99 4.89 -38.90
C GLY A 277 -19.68 3.98 -37.71
N MET A 278 -19.64 4.53 -36.49
CA MET A 278 -19.44 3.75 -35.26
C MET A 278 -20.50 2.65 -35.12
N LEU A 279 -21.77 3.00 -35.30
CA LEU A 279 -22.89 2.06 -35.16
C LEU A 279 -22.85 0.99 -36.26
N ALA A 280 -22.52 1.37 -37.49
CA ALA A 280 -22.40 0.44 -38.63
C ALA A 280 -21.28 -0.57 -38.43
N ILE A 281 -20.12 -0.15 -37.91
CA ILE A 281 -18.99 -1.04 -37.60
C ILE A 281 -19.40 -2.07 -36.53
N LEU A 282 -20.07 -1.62 -35.46
CA LEU A 282 -20.57 -2.51 -34.41
C LEU A 282 -21.61 -3.50 -34.96
N LYS A 283 -22.52 -3.07 -35.84
CA LYS A 283 -23.52 -3.92 -36.51
C LYS A 283 -22.90 -4.91 -37.50
N ALA A 284 -21.77 -4.55 -38.12
CA ALA A 284 -21.00 -5.46 -38.96
C ALA A 284 -20.25 -6.53 -38.14
N GLY A 285 -20.13 -6.33 -36.82
CA GLY A 285 -19.42 -7.22 -35.89
C GLY A 285 -17.98 -6.80 -35.60
N GLY A 286 -17.52 -5.70 -36.19
CA GLY A 286 -16.15 -5.19 -36.01
C GLY A 286 -16.00 -4.26 -34.80
N ALA A 287 -14.75 -3.90 -34.52
CA ALA A 287 -14.38 -2.87 -33.56
C ALA A 287 -13.90 -1.62 -34.30
N TYR A 288 -14.47 -0.45 -34.00
CA TYR A 288 -13.99 0.79 -34.59
C TYR A 288 -12.73 1.28 -33.87
N VAL A 289 -11.77 1.79 -34.64
CA VAL A 289 -10.56 2.44 -34.16
C VAL A 289 -10.67 3.92 -34.55
N PRO A 290 -10.94 4.84 -33.61
CA PRO A 290 -11.05 6.26 -33.94
C PRO A 290 -9.68 6.79 -34.39
N LEU A 291 -9.64 7.34 -35.59
CA LEU A 291 -8.45 7.97 -36.17
C LEU A 291 -8.72 9.46 -36.31
N ASP A 292 -8.03 10.27 -35.52
CA ASP A 292 -8.15 11.72 -35.63
C ASP A 292 -7.38 12.20 -36.88
N PRO A 293 -8.05 12.81 -37.88
CA PRO A 293 -7.38 13.30 -39.09
C PRO A 293 -6.30 14.35 -38.82
N ASP A 294 -6.39 15.07 -37.69
CA ASP A 294 -5.42 16.10 -37.29
C ASP A 294 -4.12 15.50 -36.72
N TYR A 295 -4.06 14.17 -36.52
CA TYR A 295 -2.85 13.54 -36.03
C TYR A 295 -1.73 13.50 -37.09
N PRO A 296 -0.46 13.62 -36.66
CA PRO A 296 0.68 13.42 -37.55
C PRO A 296 0.62 12.05 -38.24
N GLN A 297 1.03 11.99 -39.50
CA GLN A 297 0.98 10.77 -40.32
C GLN A 297 1.67 9.59 -39.63
N ASP A 298 2.82 9.81 -39.00
CA ASP A 298 3.57 8.77 -38.28
C ASP A 298 2.74 8.13 -37.15
N ARG A 299 1.87 8.90 -36.48
CA ARG A 299 0.99 8.41 -35.42
C ARG A 299 -0.20 7.65 -35.98
N LEU A 300 -0.72 8.06 -37.14
CA LEU A 300 -1.76 7.32 -37.85
C LEU A 300 -1.24 5.99 -38.38
N SER A 301 -0.02 5.95 -38.91
CA SER A 301 0.64 4.72 -39.37
C SER A 301 0.91 3.72 -38.23
N PHE A 302 1.14 4.19 -37.01
CA PHE A 302 1.31 3.31 -35.84
C PHE A 302 -0.01 2.68 -35.33
N LEU A 303 -1.14 3.34 -35.56
CA LEU A 303 -2.46 2.89 -35.08
C LEU A 303 -3.15 1.88 -36.03
N MET A 304 -2.69 1.77 -37.27
CA MET A 304 -3.18 0.85 -38.31
C MET A 304 -2.46 -0.50 -38.22
#